data_AF-A0A2M9P7X5-F1
#
_entry.id   AF-A0A2M9P7X5-F1
#
_cell.length_a   1.000
_cell.length_b   1.000
_cell.length_c   1.000
_cell.angle_alpha   90.00
_cell.angle_beta   90.00
_cell.angle_gamma   90.00
#
_symmetry.space_group_name_H-M   'P 1'
#
loop_
_entity.id
_entity.type
_entity.pdbx_description
1 polymer ?
#
loop_
_entity_poly.entity_id
_entity_poly.type
_entity_poly.pdbx_seq_one_letter_code
_entity_poly.pdbx_strand_id
1 'polypeptide(L)' 'MNAPIQQIQHVDVAGTGFTVLDRIYADGSLTDESLGGSCGNVLLSLAMLNRQVAPVLFARRRC' A
#
# COMPACT_ATOMS: atom_id res chain seq x y z
N MET A 1 38.28 3.05 -7.66
CA MET A 1 37.18 2.38 -6.94
C MET A 1 36.05 3.38 -6.86
N ASN A 2 35.04 3.28 -7.72
CA ASN A 2 33.94 4.25 -7.75
C ASN A 2 32.87 3.79 -6.77
N ALA A 3 32.53 4.68 -5.82
CA ALA A 3 31.44 4.45 -4.87
C ALA A 3 30.11 4.31 -5.62
N PRO A 4 29.18 3.45 -5.17
CA PRO A 4 27.87 3.35 -5.78
C PRO A 4 27.12 4.67 -5.55
N ILE A 5 26.72 5.32 -6.65
CA ILE A 5 25.79 6.45 -6.60
C ILE A 5 24.47 5.87 -6.10
N GLN A 6 24.08 6.22 -4.88
CA GLN A 6 22.83 5.81 -4.28
C GLN A 6 21.69 6.50 -5.04
N GLN A 7 21.07 5.76 -5.96
CA GLN A 7 20.01 6.26 -6.83
C GLN A 7 18.80 6.60 -5.95
N ILE A 8 18.54 7.89 -5.72
CA ILE A 8 17.38 8.34 -4.96
C ILE A 8 16.14 7.99 -5.79
N GLN A 9 15.38 6.99 -5.36
CA GLN A 9 14.10 6.65 -6.00
C GLN A 9 13.11 7.79 -5.71
N HIS A 10 12.63 8.44 -6.77
CA HIS A 10 11.73 9.58 -6.71
C HIS A 10 10.29 9.14 -6.42
N VAL A 11 9.84 9.30 -5.18
CA VAL A 11 8.44 9.07 -4.80
C VAL A 11 7.59 10.27 -5.22
N ASP A 12 6.61 10.03 -6.08
CA ASP A 12 5.63 11.03 -6.51
C ASP A 12 4.60 11.31 -5.42
N VAL A 13 4.16 10.27 -4.71
CA VAL A 13 3.12 10.36 -3.68
C VAL A 13 3.46 9.48 -2.49
N ALA A 14 3.55 10.08 -1.31
CA ALA A 14 3.59 9.37 -0.03
C ALA A 14 2.20 9.41 0.60
N GLY A 15 1.63 8.23 0.92
CA GLY A 15 0.31 8.12 1.55
C GLY A 15 0.41 7.69 3.01
N THR A 16 -0.46 8.25 3.85
CA THR A 16 -0.63 7.82 5.24
C THR A 16 -2.06 7.34 5.46
N GLY A 17 -2.24 6.41 6.39
CA GLY A 17 -3.55 5.87 6.74
C GLY A 17 -3.52 4.36 6.88
N PHE A 18 -4.72 3.76 6.96
CA PHE A 18 -4.85 2.32 7.12
C PHE A 18 -4.76 1.62 5.76
N THR A 19 -3.86 0.65 5.71
CA THR A 19 -3.88 -0.43 4.73
C THR A 19 -4.24 -1.69 5.51
N VAL A 20 -5.29 -2.38 5.08
CA VAL A 20 -5.83 -3.56 5.76
C VAL A 20 -5.95 -4.72 4.78
N LEU A 21 -6.22 -5.91 5.30
CA LEU A 21 -6.62 -7.06 4.50
C LEU A 21 -8.12 -7.27 4.72
N ASP A 22 -8.91 -7.02 3.69
CA ASP A 22 -10.35 -7.20 3.69
C ASP A 22 -10.67 -8.68 3.44
N ARG A 23 -11.52 -9.26 4.27
CA ARG A 23 -12.06 -10.61 4.07
C ARG A 23 -13.42 -10.50 3.39
N ILE A 24 -13.51 -11.05 2.20
CA ILE A 24 -14.71 -10.98 1.35
C ILE A 24 -15.46 -12.30 1.52
N TYR A 25 -16.73 -12.21 1.91
CA TYR A 25 -17.62 -13.35 2.09
C TYR A 25 -18.76 -13.28 1.07
N ALA A 26 -19.05 -14.40 0.43
CA ALA A 26 -20.25 -14.58 -0.39
C ALA A 26 -20.91 -15.91 -0.03
N ASP A 27 -22.24 -15.93 -0.04
CA ASP A 27 -23.05 -17.11 0.31
C ASP A 27 -22.69 -17.74 1.67
N GLY A 28 -22.29 -16.90 2.63
CA GLY A 28 -21.90 -17.33 3.98
C GLY A 28 -20.54 -18.00 4.08
N SER A 29 -19.77 -18.06 2.99
CA SER A 29 -18.42 -18.64 2.94
C SER A 29 -17.37 -17.57 2.63
N LEU A 30 -16.15 -17.74 3.15
CA LEU A 30 -15.02 -16.87 2.79
C LEU A 30 -14.67 -17.14 1.33
N THR A 31 -14.79 -16.13 0.49
CA THR A 31 -14.52 -16.24 -0.95
C THR A 31 -13.16 -15.70 -1.34
N ASP A 32 -12.69 -14.62 -0.68
CA ASP A 32 -11.43 -13.98 -1.04
C ASP A 32 -10.84 -13.13 0.10
N GLU A 33 -9.54 -12.85 0.01
CA GLU A 33 -8.86 -11.84 0.82
C GLU A 33 -8.25 -10.79 -0.12
N SER A 34 -8.66 -9.53 0.02
CA SER A 34 -8.16 -8.42 -0.81
C SER A 34 -7.41 -7.40 0.04
N LEU A 35 -6.36 -6.80 -0.54
CA LEU A 35 -5.80 -5.58 0.05
C LEU A 35 -6.89 -4.49 0.05
N GLY A 36 -7.02 -3.80 1.18
CA GLY A 36 -8.05 -2.79 1.39
C GLY A 36 -7.57 -1.63 2.25
N GLY A 37 -8.54 -0.88 2.76
CA GLY A 37 -8.31 0.40 3.42
C GLY A 37 -8.16 1.53 2.41
N SER A 38 -8.62 2.72 2.78
CA SER A 38 -8.66 3.87 1.85
C SER A 38 -7.26 4.24 1.33
N CYS A 39 -6.24 4.19 2.20
CA CYS A 39 -4.86 4.44 1.82
C CYS A 39 -4.36 3.38 0.83
N GLY A 40 -4.60 2.09 1.12
CA GLY A 40 -4.25 0.98 0.25
C GLY A 40 -4.87 1.13 -1.15
N ASN A 41 -6.17 1.39 -1.21
CA ASN A 41 -6.91 1.53 -2.47
C ASN A 41 -6.38 2.69 -3.34
N VAL A 42 -6.14 3.85 -2.73
CA VAL A 42 -5.65 5.04 -3.46
C VAL A 42 -4.22 4.83 -3.96
N LEU A 43 -3.31 4.37 -3.10
CA LEU A 43 -1.92 4.17 -3.49
C LEU A 43 -1.79 3.06 -4.54
N LEU A 44 -2.54 1.96 -4.41
CA LEU A 44 -2.57 0.90 -5.42
C LEU A 44 -3.10 1.41 -6.76
N SER A 45 -4.18 2.19 -6.74
CA SER A 45 -4.74 2.81 -7.97
C SER A 45 -3.74 3.74 -8.65
N LEU A 46 -3.00 4.54 -7.88
CA LEU A 46 -1.94 5.40 -8.41
C LEU A 46 -0.76 4.59 -8.97
N ALA A 47 -0.39 3.50 -8.31
CA ALA A 47 0.63 2.57 -8.80
C ALA A 47 0.22 1.93 -10.14
N MET A 48 -1.06 1.55 -10.29
CA MET A 48 -1.60 1.05 -11.56
C MET A 48 -1.54 2.09 -12.70
N LEU A 49 -1.47 3.37 -12.36
CA LEU A 49 -1.26 4.48 -13.30
C LEU A 49 0.21 4.87 -13.47
N ASN A 50 1.14 3.97 -13.09
CA ASN A 50 2.59 4.15 -13.17
C ASN A 50 3.13 5.34 -12.34
N ARG A 51 2.48 5.67 -11.23
CA ARG A 51 3.04 6.62 -10.25
C ARG A 51 3.91 5.89 -9.24
N GLN A 52 5.04 6.49 -8.90
CA GLN A 52 5.94 5.96 -7.88
C GLN A 52 5.39 6.35 -6.51
N VAL A 53 4.77 5.40 -5.81
CA VAL A 53 4.07 5.65 -4.53
C VAL A 53 4.79 5.00 -3.35
N ALA A 54 4.70 5.61 -2.17
CA ALA A 54 5.22 5.04 -0.93
C ALA A 54 4.14 5.05 0.18
N PRO A 55 3.74 3.88 0.72
CA PRO A 55 2.95 3.84 1.94
C PRO A 55 3.82 4.19 3.15
N VAL A 56 3.37 5.14 3.97
CA VAL A 56 3.98 5.48 5.25
C VAL A 56 3.23 4.72 6.33
N LEU A 57 3.80 3.59 6.75
CA LEU A 57 3.18 2.68 7.71
C LEU A 57 3.39 3.16 9.14
N PHE A 58 2.28 3.35 9.86
CA PHE A 58 2.29 3.55 11.30
C PHE A 58 1.73 2.29 11.97
N ALA A 59 2.58 1.54 12.67
CA ALA A 59 2.12 0.38 13.44
C ALA A 59 1.34 0.87 14.67
N ARG A 60 0.00 0.78 14.65
CA ARG A 60 -0.77 0.81 15.89
C ARG A 60 -0.69 -0.57 16.53
N ARG A 61 -0.09 -0.64 17.72
CA ARG A 61 -0.27 -1.79 18.61
C ARG A 61 -1.78 -1.89 18.90
N ARG A 62 -2.35 -3.08 18.74
CA ARG A 62 -3.79 -3.37 18.95
C ARG A 62 -4.32 -2.59 20.16
N CYS A 63 -5.41 -1.85 19.96
CA CYS A 63 -6.32 -1.51 21.05
C CYS A 63 -7.17 -2.75 21.36
#